data_AF-A0AA38N0N0-F1
#
_entry.id   AF-A0AA38N0N0-F1
#
_cell.length_a   1.000
_cell.length_b   1.000
_cell.length_c   1.000
_cell.angle_alpha   90.00
_cell.angle_beta   90.00
_cell.angle_gamma   90.00
#
_symmetry.space_group_name_H-M   'P 1'
#
loop_
_entity.id
_entity.type
_entity.pdbx_description
1 polymer ?
#
loop_
_entity_poly.entity_id
_entity_poly.type
_entity_poly.pdbx_seq_one_letter_code
_entity_poly.pdbx_strand_id
1 'polypeptide(L)'
;RTYRLEVVQQPQGAAEFANYSLSRLPVTPPIIVRLSIQDASGNPVVPEAELPFLIAHLSLYNDSRLEGVDRNPTQGGYSPASALYGNLVSSVEQLEDLQGNRGLFFLFPDVSIQWRGRYQLGITLLRISR
;
A
#
# COMPACT_ATOMS: atom_id res chain seq x y z
N ARG A 1 -21.68 5.32 -2.38
CA ARG A 1 -20.45 6.04 -1.97
C ARG A 1 -19.35 5.64 -2.92
N THR A 2 -18.48 6.59 -3.27
CA THR A 2 -17.32 6.34 -4.12
C THR A 2 -16.08 6.57 -3.29
N TYR A 3 -15.16 5.59 -3.31
CA TYR A 3 -13.88 5.65 -2.60
C TYR A 3 -12.79 5.83 -3.64
N ARG A 4 -11.89 6.79 -3.41
CA ARG A 4 -10.76 7.07 -4.28
C ARG A 4 -9.49 7.08 -3.46
N LEU A 5 -8.51 6.32 -3.94
CA LEU A 5 -7.14 6.35 -3.43
C LEU A 5 -6.28 7.21 -4.35
N GLU A 6 -5.47 8.06 -3.76
CA GLU A 6 -4.50 8.90 -4.46
C GLU A 6 -3.13 8.74 -3.78
N VAL A 7 -2.11 8.36 -4.53
CA VAL A 7 -0.75 8.27 -3.99
C VAL A 7 -0.16 9.67 -3.98
N VAL A 8 -0.10 10.28 -2.80
CA VAL A 8 0.45 11.64 -2.61
C VAL A 8 1.96 11.63 -2.39
N GLN A 9 2.54 10.50 -1.97
CA GLN A 9 3.98 10.29 -1.95
C GLN A 9 4.33 8.94 -2.58
N GLN A 10 5.08 8.99 -3.69
CA GLN A 10 5.55 7.83 -4.42
C GLN A 10 6.90 7.35 -3.88
N PRO A 11 7.15 6.04 -3.77
CA PRO A 11 8.49 5.53 -3.52
C PRO A 11 9.37 5.76 -4.76
N GLN A 12 10.63 6.15 -4.54
CA GLN A 12 11.59 6.45 -5.61
C GLN A 12 12.65 5.36 -5.77
N GLY A 13 12.94 4.64 -4.69
CA GLY A 13 13.88 3.53 -4.70
C GLY A 13 13.69 2.59 -3.52
N ALA A 14 14.31 1.42 -3.64
CA ALA A 14 14.40 0.42 -2.59
C ALA A 14 15.80 -0.20 -2.64
N ALA A 15 16.29 -0.71 -1.50
CA ALA A 15 17.48 -1.55 -1.46
C ALA A 15 17.03 -3.00 -1.28
N GLU A 16 17.46 -3.87 -2.20
CA GLU A 16 17.28 -5.30 -2.05
C GLU A 16 18.10 -5.83 -0.86
N PHE A 17 17.59 -6.87 -0.19
CA PHE A 17 18.29 -7.50 0.93
C PHE A 17 18.51 -8.99 0.75
N ALA A 18 17.96 -9.62 -0.30
CA ALA A 18 18.08 -11.04 -0.60
C ALA A 18 17.82 -11.92 0.64
N ASN A 19 18.85 -12.59 1.16
CA ASN A 19 18.74 -13.48 2.32
C ASN A 19 19.16 -12.80 3.64
N TYR A 20 19.52 -11.51 3.63
CA TYR A 20 20.00 -10.74 4.77
C TYR A 20 18.87 -9.92 5.39
N SER A 21 17.91 -10.58 6.06
CA SER A 21 16.72 -9.92 6.62
C SER A 21 17.02 -8.79 7.61
N LEU A 22 18.15 -8.84 8.32
CA LEU A 22 18.59 -7.79 9.25
C LEU A 22 19.15 -6.54 8.55
N SER A 23 19.40 -6.62 7.24
CA SER A 23 19.89 -5.50 6.41
C SER A 23 18.76 -4.83 5.63
N ARG A 24 17.50 -5.15 5.97
CA ARG A 24 16.32 -4.63 5.29
C ARG A 24 16.23 -3.11 5.46
N LEU A 25 16.13 -2.41 4.33
CA LEU A 25 15.83 -0.97 4.29
C LEU A 25 14.44 -0.75 3.68
N PRO A 26 13.64 0.18 4.22
CA PRO A 26 12.35 0.49 3.64
C PRO A 26 12.51 1.21 2.29
N VAL A 27 11.50 1.07 1.43
CA VAL A 27 11.35 1.88 0.22
C VAL A 27 11.33 3.35 0.61
N THR A 28 12.03 4.16 -0.18
CA THR A 28 12.27 5.57 0.13
C THR A 28 11.89 6.45 -1.06
N PRO A 29 11.16 7.57 -0.84
CA PRO A 29 10.47 7.91 0.40
C PRO A 29 9.29 6.94 0.68
N PRO A 30 8.74 6.88 1.91
CA PRO A 30 7.66 5.96 2.25
C PRO A 30 6.39 6.25 1.44
N ILE A 31 5.54 5.24 1.23
CA ILE A 31 4.33 5.44 0.45
C ILE A 31 3.27 6.11 1.34
N ILE A 32 2.67 7.18 0.84
CA ILE A 32 1.55 7.88 1.49
C ILE A 32 0.39 7.92 0.51
N VAL A 33 -0.76 7.46 0.95
CA VAL A 33 -1.97 7.38 0.12
C VAL A 33 -3.09 8.16 0.79
N ARG A 34 -3.67 9.12 0.08
CA ARG A 34 -4.86 9.85 0.52
C ARG A 34 -6.12 9.06 0.15
N LEU A 35 -7.05 8.96 1.10
CA LEU A 35 -8.39 8.44 0.88
C LEU A 35 -9.38 9.60 0.75
N SER A 36 -10.12 9.61 -0.35
CA SER A 36 -11.26 10.52 -0.56
C SER A 36 -12.54 9.71 -0.69
N ILE A 37 -13.58 10.08 0.04
CA ILE A 37 -14.87 9.41 0.05
C ILE A 37 -15.95 10.41 -0.35
N GLN A 38 -16.78 10.03 -1.32
CA GLN A 38 -17.89 10.84 -1.79
C GLN A 38 -19.24 10.12 -1.56
N ASP A 39 -20.29 10.88 -1.29
CA ASP A 39 -21.67 10.38 -1.27
C ASP A 39 -22.18 10.08 -2.68
N ALA A 40 -23.46 9.68 -2.80
CA ALA A 40 -24.08 9.40 -4.10
C ALA A 40 -24.25 10.65 -4.99
N SER A 41 -24.23 11.84 -4.37
CA SER A 41 -24.36 13.14 -5.02
C SER A 41 -23.00 13.73 -5.42
N GLY A 42 -21.89 13.08 -5.06
CA GLY A 42 -20.53 13.52 -5.34
C GLY A 42 -19.92 14.44 -4.27
N ASN A 43 -20.63 14.71 -3.17
CA ASN A 43 -20.10 15.57 -2.11
C ASN A 43 -19.08 14.80 -1.25
N PRO A 44 -17.99 15.45 -0.79
CA PRO A 44 -17.04 14.83 0.11
C PRO A 44 -17.69 14.50 1.45
N VAL A 45 -17.44 13.30 1.97
CA VAL A 45 -17.94 12.85 3.28
C VAL A 45 -16.85 12.15 4.07
N VAL A 46 -16.94 12.22 5.40
CA VAL A 46 -16.11 11.43 6.32
C VAL A 46 -17.07 10.54 7.11
N PRO A 47 -17.07 9.21 6.91
CA PRO A 47 -17.93 8.30 7.65
C PRO A 47 -17.20 7.76 8.89
N GLU A 48 -17.19 8.51 10.00
CA GLU A 48 -16.36 8.21 11.19
C GLU A 48 -16.56 6.80 11.73
N ALA A 49 -17.81 6.31 11.75
CA ALA A 49 -18.14 4.97 12.23
C ALA A 49 -17.64 3.83 11.31
N GLU A 50 -17.27 4.15 10.07
CA GLU A 50 -16.75 3.19 9.08
C GLU A 50 -15.22 3.18 9.04
N LEU A 51 -14.56 4.30 9.35
CA LEU A 51 -13.10 4.44 9.22
C LEU A 51 -12.29 3.32 9.89
N PRO A 52 -12.62 2.84 11.11
CA PRO A 52 -11.86 1.76 11.76
C PRO A 52 -11.89 0.43 11.01
N PHE A 53 -12.83 0.27 10.07
CA PHE A 53 -13.00 -0.95 9.28
C PHE A 53 -12.40 -0.83 7.88
N LEU A 54 -11.84 0.33 7.52
CA LEU A 54 -11.19 0.55 6.24
C LEU A 54 -9.67 0.37 6.40
N ILE A 55 -9.11 -0.54 5.61
CA ILE A 55 -7.67 -0.79 5.55
C ILE A 55 -7.19 -0.73 4.11
N ALA A 56 -5.93 -0.35 3.91
CA ALA A 56 -5.25 -0.44 2.63
C ALA A 56 -4.20 -1.56 2.68
N HIS A 57 -4.16 -2.40 1.64
CA HIS A 57 -3.19 -3.48 1.48
C HIS A 57 -2.28 -3.24 0.28
N LEU A 58 -0.97 -3.40 0.45
CA LEU A 58 0.02 -3.34 -0.61
C LEU A 58 0.29 -4.70 -1.23
N SER A 59 0.51 -4.70 -2.54
CA SER A 59 0.86 -5.88 -3.32
C SER A 59 1.93 -5.53 -4.34
N LEU A 60 2.78 -6.48 -4.69
CA LEU A 60 3.86 -6.27 -5.66
C LEU A 60 3.50 -6.82 -7.04
N TYR A 61 3.73 -5.99 -8.04
CA TYR A 61 3.59 -6.33 -9.45
C TYR A 61 4.94 -6.17 -10.15
N ASN A 62 5.19 -7.01 -11.14
CA ASN A 62 6.30 -6.80 -12.06
C ASN A 62 6.05 -5.57 -12.96
N ASP A 63 7.09 -5.11 -13.66
CA ASP A 63 7.03 -3.92 -14.54
C ASP A 63 5.89 -4.00 -15.58
N SER A 64 5.58 -5.21 -16.06
CA SER A 64 4.53 -5.45 -17.04
C SER A 64 3.10 -5.33 -16.50
N ARG A 65 2.88 -5.22 -15.17
CA ARG A 65 1.57 -5.20 -14.49
C ARG A 65 0.64 -6.40 -14.72
N LEU A 66 1.08 -7.41 -15.47
CA LEU A 66 0.25 -8.54 -15.89
C LEU A 66 0.20 -9.66 -14.85
N GLU A 67 1.22 -9.78 -13.99
CA GLU A 67 1.33 -10.84 -13.00
C GLU A 67 1.63 -10.26 -11.62
N GLY A 68 0.80 -10.61 -10.64
CA GLY A 68 1.10 -10.35 -9.24
C GLY A 68 2.25 -11.27 -8.81
N VAL A 69 3.35 -10.70 -8.36
CA VAL A 69 4.52 -11.47 -7.91
C VAL A 69 4.18 -12.28 -6.64
N ASP A 70 3.13 -11.85 -5.92
CA ASP A 70 2.70 -12.43 -4.65
C ASP A 70 1.52 -13.44 -4.77
N ARG A 71 1.09 -13.82 -5.98
CA ARG A 71 -0.12 -14.65 -6.20
C ARG A 71 0.14 -15.94 -7.01
N ASN A 72 0.82 -16.95 -6.43
CA ASN A 72 0.46 -18.37 -6.65
C ASN A 72 1.26 -19.37 -5.77
N PRO A 73 0.62 -20.30 -5.02
CA PRO A 73 1.29 -21.44 -4.40
C PRO A 73 1.20 -22.76 -5.19
N THR A 74 0.72 -22.77 -6.45
CA THR A 74 0.51 -24.02 -7.19
C THR A 74 1.34 -24.09 -8.46
N GLN A 75 2.53 -24.69 -8.37
CA GLN A 75 3.08 -25.74 -9.25
C GLN A 75 4.63 -25.78 -9.19
N GLY A 76 5.17 -26.84 -8.60
CA GLY A 76 6.30 -27.59 -9.18
C GLY A 76 7.68 -26.94 -9.35
N GLY A 77 7.93 -25.72 -8.92
CA GLY A 77 9.26 -25.11 -8.96
C GLY A 77 9.22 -23.77 -8.23
N TYR A 78 10.18 -23.57 -7.31
CA TYR A 78 10.39 -22.38 -6.47
C TYR A 78 9.68 -21.12 -6.99
N SER A 79 8.41 -20.92 -6.59
CA SER A 79 7.84 -19.57 -6.65
C SER A 79 8.68 -18.73 -5.70
N PRO A 80 9.22 -17.58 -6.14
CA PRO A 80 9.95 -16.73 -5.22
C PRO A 80 9.00 -16.45 -4.05
N ALA A 81 9.45 -16.71 -2.83
CA ALA A 81 8.77 -16.23 -1.63
C ALA A 81 8.42 -14.74 -1.85
N SER A 82 7.24 -14.31 -1.37
CA SER A 82 6.72 -12.94 -1.49
C SER A 82 7.86 -11.93 -1.47
N ALA A 83 8.15 -11.27 -2.60
CA ALA A 83 9.31 -10.38 -2.70
C ALA A 83 9.09 -9.07 -1.93
N LEU A 84 7.89 -8.84 -1.40
CA LEU A 84 7.50 -7.69 -0.60
C LEU A 84 7.42 -8.07 0.89
N TYR A 85 8.06 -7.27 1.74
CA TYR A 85 8.20 -7.51 3.18
C TYR A 85 7.87 -6.26 4.01
N GLY A 86 7.54 -6.48 5.29
CA GLY A 86 7.26 -5.43 6.27
C GLY A 86 5.77 -5.27 6.56
N ASN A 87 5.36 -4.05 6.90
CA ASN A 87 3.97 -3.70 7.20
C ASN A 87 3.21 -3.39 5.90
N LEU A 88 2.58 -4.42 5.33
CA LEU A 88 1.86 -4.32 4.05
C LEU A 88 0.40 -3.86 4.19
N VAL A 89 -0.09 -3.73 5.42
CA VAL A 89 -1.44 -3.27 5.73
C VAL A 89 -1.36 -1.97 6.52
N SER A 90 -2.21 -1.01 6.17
CA SER A 90 -2.32 0.29 6.86
C SER A 90 -3.79 0.58 7.17
N SER A 91 -4.05 1.14 8.35
CA SER A 91 -5.37 1.63 8.75
C SER A 91 -5.53 3.11 8.36
N VAL A 92 -6.77 3.61 8.31
CA VAL A 92 -7.00 5.03 8.05
C VAL A 92 -6.50 5.87 9.23
N GLU A 93 -5.63 6.83 8.95
CA GLU A 93 -5.20 7.88 9.87
C GLU A 93 -5.78 9.23 9.47
N GLN A 94 -6.21 10.03 10.45
CA GLN A 94 -6.61 11.43 10.22
C GLN A 94 -5.42 12.34 10.52
N LEU A 95 -4.88 12.98 9.49
CA LEU A 95 -3.68 13.80 9.59
C LEU A 95 -3.90 15.16 8.93
N GLU A 96 -3.04 16.13 9.26
CA GLU A 96 -2.96 17.41 8.56
C GLU A 96 -1.87 17.33 7.48
N ASP A 97 -2.19 17.81 6.28
CA ASP A 97 -1.21 17.96 5.21
C ASP A 97 -0.26 19.15 5.46
N LEU A 98 0.71 19.34 4.56
CA LEU A 98 1.69 20.44 4.67
C LEU A 98 1.06 21.84 4.53
N GLN A 99 -0.20 21.93 4.08
CA GLN A 99 -0.96 23.17 4.01
C GLN A 99 -1.89 23.36 5.23
N GLY A 100 -1.89 22.42 6.19
CA GLY A 100 -2.73 22.43 7.38
C GLY A 100 -4.14 21.89 7.17
N ASN A 101 -4.43 21.29 6.00
CA ASN A 101 -5.76 20.71 5.76
C ASN A 101 -5.83 19.29 6.31
N ARG A 102 -6.92 18.99 7.02
CA ARG A 102 -7.19 17.63 7.50
C ARG A 102 -7.58 16.70 6.35
N GLY A 103 -7.06 15.48 6.39
CA GLY A 103 -7.34 14.43 5.41
C GLY A 103 -7.26 13.03 6.02
N LEU A 104 -7.71 12.06 5.23
CA LEU A 104 -7.63 10.64 5.57
C LEU A 104 -6.46 10.03 4.80
N PHE A 105 -5.57 9.34 5.49
CA PHE A 105 -4.34 8.82 4.92
C PHE A 105 -4.09 7.37 5.33
N PHE A 106 -3.44 6.63 4.44
CA PHE A 106 -2.79 5.36 4.72
C PHE A 106 -1.28 5.57 4.58
N LEU A 107 -0.53 5.12 5.58
CA LEU A 107 0.93 5.23 5.63
C LEU A 107 1.57 3.85 5.54
N PHE A 108 2.62 3.74 4.73
CA PHE A 108 3.42 2.53 4.62
C PHE A 108 4.92 2.85 4.82
N PRO A 109 5.33 3.14 6.06
CA PRO A 109 6.71 3.54 6.37
C PRO A 109 7.70 2.37 6.38
N ASP A 110 7.21 1.14 6.52
CA ASP A 110 8.03 -0.05 6.69
C ASP A 110 7.73 -1.11 5.63
N VAL A 111 8.11 -0.83 4.38
CA VAL A 111 7.92 -1.75 3.25
C VAL A 111 9.25 -1.95 2.56
N SER A 112 9.64 -3.17 2.26
CA SER A 112 10.93 -3.47 1.62
C SER A 112 10.80 -4.54 0.55
N ILE A 113 11.73 -4.53 -0.39
CA ILE A 113 11.75 -5.46 -1.51
C ILE A 113 12.95 -6.39 -1.35
N GLN A 114 12.71 -7.69 -1.41
CA GLN A 114 13.74 -8.70 -1.18
C GLN A 114 14.73 -8.81 -2.35
N TRP A 115 14.20 -8.82 -3.57
CA TRP A 115 14.97 -9.09 -4.77
C TRP A 115 15.09 -7.86 -5.65
N ARG A 116 16.26 -7.68 -6.26
CA ARG A 116 16.49 -6.59 -7.22
C ARG A 116 15.57 -6.74 -8.41
N GLY A 117 14.91 -5.64 -8.81
CA GLY A 117 14.06 -5.62 -9.99
C GLY A 117 13.40 -4.26 -10.20
N ARG A 118 12.55 -4.20 -11.23
CA ARG A 118 11.62 -3.09 -11.46
C ARG A 118 10.22 -3.57 -11.14
N TYR A 119 9.56 -2.83 -10.26
CA TYR A 119 8.29 -3.22 -9.70
C TYR A 119 7.32 -2.06 -9.65
N GLN A 120 6.07 -2.42 -9.47
CA GLN A 120 5.01 -1.48 -9.14
C GLN A 120 4.25 -1.98 -7.93
N LEU A 121 3.82 -1.05 -7.08
CA LEU A 121 3.03 -1.36 -5.89
C LEU A 121 1.55 -1.10 -6.19
N GLY A 122 0.73 -2.13 -6.03
CA GLY A 122 -0.72 -1.99 -6.07
C GLY A 122 -1.26 -1.76 -4.67
N ILE A 123 -2.16 -0.78 -4.52
CA ILE A 123 -2.83 -0.47 -3.26
C ILE A 123 -4.30 -0.86 -3.41
N THR A 124 -4.78 -1.71 -2.52
CA THR A 124 -6.18 -2.14 -2.49
C THR A 124 -6.85 -1.65 -1.22
N LEU A 125 -7.94 -0.89 -1.36
CA LEU A 125 -8.81 -0.56 -0.24
C LEU A 125 -9.70 -1.78 0.06
N LEU A 126 -9.70 -2.20 1.32
CA LEU A 126 -10.53 -3.28 1.82
C LEU A 126 -11.38 -2.78 2.98
N ARG A 127 -12.56 -3.37 3.13
CA ARG A 127 -13.41 -3.20 4.30
C ARG A 127 -13.47 -4.51 5.06
N ILE A 128 -13.02 -4.51 6.30
CA ILE A 128 -13.13 -5.68 7.18
C ILE A 128 -14.53 -5.72 7.81
N SER A 129 -15.09 -6.92 7.97
CA SER A 129 -16.37 -7.11 8.65
C SER A 129 -16.26 -6.85 10.16
N ARG A 130 -17.37 -6.45 10.77
CA ARG A 130 -17.52 -6.45 12.24
C ARG A 130 -17.68 -7.87 12.76
#